data_AF-A0A971I2K6-F1
#
_entry.id   AF-A0A971I2K6-F1
#
_cell.length_a   1.000
_cell.length_b   1.000
_cell.length_c   1.000
_cell.angle_alpha   90.00
_cell.angle_beta   90.00
_cell.angle_gamma   90.00
#
_symmetry.space_group_name_H-M   'P 1'
#
loop_
_entity.id
_entity.type
_entity.pdbx_description
1 polymer ?
#
loop_
_entity_poly.entity_id
_entity_poly.type
_entity_poly.pdbx_seq_one_letter_code
_entity_poly.pdbx_strand_id
1 'polypeptide(L)'
;MKLQAKRIKRHMVRTYEFWQMNLRLLVIAEDQKKLLEDFSAKLPPSDSGYLAFSYLDKDLRIAFLGVADDENDEYEFFDAKEIVNIPASAVPNLLVRIVKLNEQLAENAFIQQVLQDQANNALAMSTLTIRALDSRRDPQLPTRLKAWRIEDEERITELIELQALRQSALEEAKEQAAAAAKKDKKTKKKDQEPAEETGEEADEDDEEPEGIYADNSLSPEINISDELAKALQELWIYDLTPANNKSWRAKLEADLPASKLKAGDLVPVELRFVELDGEEIALVFVVPEAQVEDVKIEVSSYRANRLPWRKAYELECLTNHDFHETYYLGRNGEDSKLFNKIIADIRYGRLDPAMYLDLVQKDDACLDFSRELYRCRHCGDLHVTRRLRLVTEDSSMSEPYYCPKCGERSSYVKRVHIASLNCPKCHRPLDMKPEKVWYASDEEDDSILLED
;
A
#
# COMPACT_ATOMS: atom_id res chain seq x y z
N MET A 1 -19.26 25.79 7.52
CA MET A 1 -19.03 25.48 6.08
C MET A 1 -19.56 24.09 5.77
N LYS A 2 -19.99 23.76 4.54
CA LYS A 2 -20.49 22.40 4.21
C LYS A 2 -19.35 21.42 3.92
N LEU A 3 -19.39 20.25 4.56
CA LEU A 3 -18.56 19.10 4.26
C LEU A 3 -18.97 18.52 2.90
N GLN A 4 -18.05 18.48 1.94
CA GLN A 4 -18.24 17.66 0.74
C GLN A 4 -17.86 16.20 1.05
N ALA A 5 -18.69 15.54 1.86
CA ALA A 5 -18.51 14.14 2.19
C ALA A 5 -19.09 13.26 1.08
N LYS A 6 -18.26 12.48 0.38
CA LYS A 6 -18.76 11.26 -0.24
C LYS A 6 -19.26 10.39 0.91
N ARG A 7 -20.50 9.87 0.86
CA ARG A 7 -20.98 8.84 1.81
C ARG A 7 -20.06 7.61 1.70
N ILE A 8 -18.95 7.62 2.41
CA ILE A 8 -18.00 6.51 2.51
C ILE A 8 -18.36 5.75 3.79
N LYS A 9 -18.17 4.43 3.73
CA LYS A 9 -18.43 3.49 4.83
C LYS A 9 -17.81 4.01 6.13
N ARG A 10 -18.46 3.76 7.26
CA ARG A 10 -17.89 4.05 8.56
C ARG A 10 -16.67 3.12 8.77
N HIS A 11 -15.56 3.67 9.24
CA HIS A 11 -14.31 2.95 9.48
C HIS A 11 -13.99 2.95 10.97
N MET A 12 -13.40 1.86 11.43
CA MET A 12 -12.94 1.72 12.80
C MET A 12 -11.48 2.13 12.90
N VAL A 13 -11.17 2.98 13.88
CA VAL A 13 -9.83 3.56 14.08
C VAL A 13 -8.75 2.53 14.45
N ARG A 14 -9.08 1.27 14.71
CA ARG A 14 -8.09 0.24 15.07
C ARG A 14 -8.18 -1.02 14.22
N THR A 15 -8.67 -0.93 12.99
CA THR A 15 -8.69 -2.09 12.06
C THR A 15 -7.36 -2.30 11.35
N TYR A 16 -7.17 -3.49 10.78
CA TYR A 16 -6.01 -3.81 9.93
C TYR A 16 -5.82 -2.82 8.77
N GLU A 17 -6.92 -2.27 8.23
CA GLU A 17 -6.89 -1.25 7.17
C GLU A 17 -6.70 0.20 7.68
N PHE A 18 -6.52 0.41 8.99
CA PHE A 18 -6.54 1.74 9.59
C PHE A 18 -5.46 2.69 9.06
N TRP A 19 -4.34 2.17 8.58
CA TRP A 19 -3.30 2.96 7.89
C TRP A 19 -3.81 3.63 6.60
N GLN A 20 -4.87 3.12 5.96
CA GLN A 20 -5.51 3.76 4.80
C GLN A 20 -6.17 5.11 5.18
N MET A 21 -6.27 5.39 6.48
CA MET A 21 -6.73 6.66 7.02
C MET A 21 -5.61 7.68 7.15
N ASN A 22 -4.34 7.34 6.90
CA ASN A 22 -3.27 8.33 6.88
C ASN A 22 -3.58 9.44 5.86
N LEU A 23 -3.39 10.70 6.27
CA LEU A 23 -3.74 11.90 5.52
C LEU A 23 -5.21 11.92 5.08
N ARG A 24 -6.12 11.59 6.01
CA ARG A 24 -7.57 11.68 5.80
C ARG A 24 -8.21 12.52 6.89
N LEU A 25 -9.30 13.18 6.52
CA LEU A 25 -10.18 13.80 7.50
C LEU A 25 -11.14 12.77 8.05
N LEU A 26 -11.39 12.86 9.34
CA LEU A 26 -12.25 11.99 10.11
C LEU A 26 -13.36 12.85 10.70
N VAL A 27 -14.60 12.45 10.48
CA VAL A 27 -15.76 12.99 11.20
C VAL A 27 -16.12 11.98 12.28
N ILE A 28 -16.05 12.44 13.52
CA ILE A 28 -16.43 11.71 14.72
C ILE A 28 -17.81 12.22 15.11
N ALA A 29 -18.82 11.36 15.02
CA ALA A 29 -20.19 11.73 15.36
C ALA A 29 -20.36 11.98 16.87
N GLU A 30 -21.41 12.69 17.24
CA GLU A 30 -21.67 13.09 18.63
C GLU A 30 -21.76 11.88 19.58
N ASP A 31 -22.43 10.81 19.14
CA ASP A 31 -22.61 9.57 19.89
C ASP A 31 -21.29 8.83 20.17
N GLN A 32 -20.26 9.08 19.35
CA GLN A 32 -18.93 8.48 19.48
C GLN A 32 -18.04 9.24 20.47
N LYS A 33 -18.42 10.45 20.91
CA LYS A 33 -17.61 11.26 21.86
C LYS A 33 -17.45 10.62 23.22
N LYS A 34 -18.37 9.75 23.62
CA LYS A 34 -18.25 8.96 24.86
C LYS A 34 -16.98 8.11 24.89
N LEU A 35 -16.52 7.67 23.72
CA LEU A 35 -15.28 6.91 23.59
C LEU A 35 -14.02 7.79 23.73
N LEU A 36 -14.18 9.11 23.83
CA LEU A 36 -13.13 10.10 24.02
C LEU A 36 -13.17 10.73 25.42
N GLU A 37 -13.96 10.19 26.36
CA GLU A 37 -14.15 10.75 27.71
C GLU A 37 -12.84 10.92 28.48
N ASP A 38 -11.91 9.96 28.35
CA ASP A 38 -10.57 10.02 28.95
C ASP A 38 -9.74 11.23 28.45
N PHE A 39 -10.13 11.83 27.33
CA PHE A 39 -9.51 13.00 26.72
C PHE A 39 -10.38 14.26 26.83
N SER A 40 -11.57 14.18 27.42
CA SER A 40 -12.54 15.28 27.49
C SER A 40 -11.98 16.55 28.11
N ALA A 41 -11.08 16.44 29.09
CA ALA A 41 -10.42 17.58 29.72
C ALA A 41 -9.41 18.31 28.80
N LYS A 42 -8.94 17.63 27.74
CA LYS A 42 -7.98 18.17 26.77
C LYS A 42 -8.65 18.59 25.47
N LEU A 43 -9.71 17.89 25.07
CA LEU A 43 -10.42 18.17 23.83
C LEU A 43 -11.19 19.49 23.93
N PRO A 44 -11.20 20.31 22.86
CA PRO A 44 -12.05 21.49 22.83
C PRO A 44 -13.53 21.10 23.01
N PRO A 45 -14.33 21.93 23.71
CA PRO A 45 -15.75 21.66 23.88
C PRO A 45 -16.44 21.65 22.51
N SER A 46 -17.38 20.73 22.35
CA SER A 46 -18.25 20.62 21.18
C SER A 46 -19.60 20.15 21.67
N ASP A 47 -20.68 20.73 21.18
CA ASP A 47 -22.04 20.24 21.41
C ASP A 47 -22.47 19.23 20.33
N SER A 48 -21.75 19.19 19.21
CA SER A 48 -21.92 18.23 18.12
C SER A 48 -20.76 17.23 18.09
N GLY A 49 -20.40 16.69 16.93
CA GLY A 49 -19.24 15.85 16.70
C GLY A 49 -17.92 16.64 16.58
N TYR A 50 -16.87 15.94 16.12
CA TYR A 50 -15.56 16.51 15.85
C TYR A 50 -15.13 16.30 14.40
N LEU A 51 -14.47 17.31 13.84
CA LEU A 51 -13.64 17.20 12.65
C LEU A 51 -12.20 16.95 13.10
N ALA A 52 -11.63 15.85 12.65
CA ALA A 52 -10.26 15.47 12.96
C ALA A 52 -9.47 15.12 11.68
N PHE A 53 -8.15 15.09 11.78
CA PHE A 53 -7.23 14.72 10.72
C PHE A 53 -6.28 13.64 11.22
N SER A 54 -6.22 12.52 10.51
CA SER A 54 -5.31 11.43 10.83
C SER A 54 -4.04 11.51 10.02
N TYR A 55 -2.90 11.36 10.71
CA TYR A 55 -1.59 11.39 10.10
C TYR A 55 -0.58 10.52 10.85
N LEU A 56 0.36 9.96 10.10
CA LEU A 56 1.50 9.23 10.60
C LEU A 56 2.61 10.19 11.03
N ASP A 57 3.04 10.04 12.27
CA ASP A 57 4.32 10.49 12.81
C ASP A 57 5.12 9.23 13.20
N LYS A 58 5.58 9.09 14.45
CA LYS A 58 6.12 7.81 14.97
C LYS A 58 5.02 6.75 15.11
N ASP A 59 3.86 7.19 15.54
CA ASP A 59 2.61 6.45 15.65
C ASP A 59 1.51 7.19 14.89
N LEU A 60 0.39 6.51 14.63
CA LEU A 60 -0.74 7.15 13.98
C LEU A 60 -1.48 8.07 14.96
N ARG A 61 -1.58 9.34 14.60
CA ARG A 61 -2.16 10.42 15.40
C ARG A 61 -3.49 10.88 14.83
N ILE A 62 -4.38 11.33 15.71
CA ILE A 62 -5.65 11.97 15.37
C ILE A 62 -5.61 13.38 15.93
N ALA A 63 -5.49 14.38 15.07
CA ALA A 63 -5.54 15.80 15.41
C ALA A 63 -6.96 16.32 15.30
N PHE A 64 -7.46 16.98 16.34
CA PHE A 64 -8.79 17.57 16.38
C PHE A 64 -8.73 19.00 15.87
N LEU A 65 -9.35 19.24 14.72
CA LEU A 65 -9.24 20.50 13.99
C LEU A 65 -10.47 21.39 14.17
N GLY A 66 -11.63 20.81 14.46
CA GLY A 66 -12.87 21.56 14.56
C GLY A 66 -14.05 20.77 15.08
N VAL A 67 -15.21 21.41 15.07
CA VAL A 67 -16.51 20.78 15.30
C VAL A 67 -17.10 20.32 13.97
N ALA A 68 -17.85 19.22 14.01
CA ALA A 68 -18.55 18.69 12.86
C ALA A 68 -20.01 18.37 13.23
N ASP A 69 -20.93 18.86 12.41
CA ASP A 69 -22.33 18.46 12.42
C ASP A 69 -22.54 17.39 11.35
N ASP A 70 -22.65 16.14 11.79
CA ASP A 70 -22.84 14.99 10.89
C ASP A 70 -24.26 14.93 10.30
N GLU A 71 -25.26 15.58 10.92
CA GLU A 71 -26.63 15.61 10.42
C GLU A 71 -26.77 16.57 9.24
N ASN A 72 -26.15 17.75 9.37
CA ASN A 72 -26.22 18.80 8.35
C ASN A 72 -25.04 18.78 7.35
N ASP A 73 -24.07 17.88 7.55
CA ASP A 73 -22.81 17.84 6.81
C ASP A 73 -22.10 19.22 6.87
N GLU A 74 -21.94 19.77 8.07
CA GLU A 74 -21.29 21.06 8.30
C GLU A 74 -20.09 20.95 9.24
N TYR A 75 -19.15 21.88 9.12
CA TYR A 75 -17.97 21.95 9.98
C TYR A 75 -17.53 23.39 10.22
N GLU A 76 -16.80 23.55 11.31
CA GLU A 76 -16.14 24.80 11.70
C GLU A 76 -14.82 24.46 12.40
N PHE A 77 -13.73 25.10 11.98
CA PHE A 77 -12.42 24.93 12.61
C PHE A 77 -12.38 25.61 13.98
N PHE A 78 -11.62 25.05 14.91
CA PHE A 78 -11.35 25.73 16.18
C PHE A 78 -10.47 26.96 15.94
N ASP A 79 -10.76 28.06 16.63
CA ASP A 79 -9.93 29.27 16.65
C ASP A 79 -8.72 29.14 17.62
N ALA A 80 -8.32 27.91 17.93
CA ALA A 80 -7.28 27.61 18.90
C ALA A 80 -5.90 27.59 18.25
N LYS A 81 -4.91 28.24 18.89
CA LYS A 81 -3.50 28.21 18.45
C LYS A 81 -2.84 26.84 18.61
N GLU A 82 -3.36 26.00 19.50
CA GLU A 82 -2.79 24.68 19.79
C GLU A 82 -3.75 23.59 19.34
N ILE A 83 -3.24 22.66 18.52
CA ILE A 83 -4.03 21.55 17.99
C ILE A 83 -3.84 20.35 18.90
N VAL A 84 -4.95 19.95 19.53
CA VAL A 84 -4.99 18.76 20.36
C VAL A 84 -4.92 17.54 19.45
N ASN A 85 -3.94 16.69 19.69
CA ASN A 85 -3.82 15.40 19.01
C ASN A 85 -3.64 14.27 20.03
N ILE A 86 -4.15 13.09 19.68
CA ILE A 86 -4.04 11.89 20.51
C ILE A 86 -3.51 10.71 19.67
N PRO A 87 -2.81 9.74 20.29
CA PRO A 87 -2.50 8.48 19.65
C PRO A 87 -3.78 7.71 19.29
N ALA A 88 -3.88 7.21 18.06
CA ALA A 88 -5.01 6.38 17.65
C ALA A 88 -5.10 5.08 18.45
N SER A 89 -3.96 4.58 18.94
CA SER A 89 -3.87 3.42 19.85
C SER A 89 -4.70 3.56 21.12
N ALA A 90 -4.92 4.80 21.57
CA ALA A 90 -5.65 5.09 22.78
C ALA A 90 -7.19 5.03 22.60
N VAL A 91 -7.69 4.88 21.36
CA VAL A 91 -9.14 4.88 21.07
C VAL A 91 -9.55 3.65 20.23
N PRO A 92 -9.66 2.46 20.84
CA PRO A 92 -9.74 1.19 20.11
C PRO A 92 -11.03 0.98 19.31
N ASN A 93 -12.14 1.61 19.73
CA ASN A 93 -13.46 1.38 19.13
C ASN A 93 -14.09 2.62 18.49
N LEU A 94 -13.28 3.64 18.15
CA LEU A 94 -13.82 4.86 17.57
C LEU A 94 -14.27 4.61 16.13
N LEU A 95 -15.57 4.73 15.91
CA LEU A 95 -16.16 4.68 14.58
C LEU A 95 -16.14 6.07 13.97
N VAL A 96 -15.52 6.21 12.79
CA VAL A 96 -15.38 7.50 12.11
C VAL A 96 -15.85 7.42 10.67
N ARG A 97 -16.28 8.57 10.15
CA ARG A 97 -16.55 8.75 8.73
C ARG A 97 -15.35 9.40 8.07
N ILE A 98 -14.82 8.77 7.03
CA ILE A 98 -13.70 9.34 6.28
C ILE A 98 -14.23 10.40 5.32
N VAL A 99 -13.72 11.62 5.48
CA VAL A 99 -13.96 12.76 4.58
C VAL A 99 -12.72 13.00 3.73
N LYS A 100 -12.95 13.32 2.46
CA LYS A 100 -11.86 13.64 1.54
C LYS A 100 -11.39 15.07 1.78
N LEU A 101 -10.09 15.26 1.69
CA LEU A 101 -9.50 16.59 1.73
C LEU A 101 -9.87 17.35 0.45
N ASN A 102 -10.62 18.44 0.58
CA ASN A 102 -10.87 19.40 -0.50
C ASN A 102 -9.93 20.61 -0.34
N GLU A 103 -9.95 21.55 -1.29
CA GLU A 103 -9.06 22.73 -1.31
C GLU A 103 -9.15 23.56 -0.01
N GLN A 104 -10.37 23.94 0.40
CA GLN A 104 -10.60 24.71 1.63
C GLN A 104 -10.13 24.00 2.90
N LEU A 105 -10.31 22.69 2.98
CA LEU A 105 -9.84 21.91 4.11
C LEU A 105 -8.31 21.75 4.06
N ALA A 106 -7.74 21.61 2.86
CA ALA A 106 -6.30 21.52 2.66
C ALA A 106 -5.59 22.82 3.05
N GLU A 107 -6.21 23.98 2.88
CA GLU A 107 -5.64 25.29 3.27
C GLU A 107 -5.33 25.41 4.78
N ASN A 108 -5.88 24.53 5.62
CA ASN A 108 -5.57 24.51 7.03
C ASN A 108 -4.05 24.38 7.25
N ALA A 109 -3.45 25.34 7.95
CA ALA A 109 -1.99 25.43 8.11
C ALA A 109 -1.35 24.17 8.72
N PHE A 110 -2.04 23.51 9.64
CA PHE A 110 -1.55 22.26 10.22
C PHE A 110 -1.58 21.11 9.22
N ILE A 111 -2.64 21.01 8.42
CA ILE A 111 -2.71 20.01 7.36
C ILE A 111 -1.59 20.24 6.34
N GLN A 112 -1.35 21.49 5.91
CA GLN A 112 -0.24 21.83 5.02
C GLN A 112 1.12 21.43 5.61
N GLN A 113 1.34 21.73 6.89
CA GLN A 113 2.57 21.36 7.59
C GLN A 113 2.75 19.84 7.60
N VAL A 114 1.73 19.08 8.02
CA VAL A 114 1.80 17.62 8.08
C VAL A 114 2.00 17.00 6.69
N LEU A 115 1.33 17.53 5.66
CA LEU A 115 1.53 17.09 4.28
C LEU A 115 2.97 17.33 3.83
N GLN A 116 3.55 18.48 4.18
CA GLN A 116 4.94 18.80 3.86
C GLN A 116 5.92 17.93 4.64
N ASP A 117 5.67 17.64 5.92
CA ASP A 117 6.51 16.77 6.75
C ASP A 117 6.50 15.33 6.25
N GLN A 118 5.34 14.81 5.84
CA GLN A 118 5.25 13.48 5.25
C GLN A 118 5.85 13.42 3.84
N ALA A 119 5.72 14.49 3.05
CA ALA A 119 6.42 14.61 1.78
C ALA A 119 7.94 14.54 2.01
N ASN A 120 8.48 15.25 3.00
CA ASN A 120 9.91 15.16 3.33
C ASN A 120 10.38 13.74 3.72
N ASN A 121 9.45 12.83 4.09
CA ASN A 121 9.71 11.44 4.43
C ASN A 121 9.17 10.44 3.39
N ALA A 122 9.01 10.86 2.13
CA ALA A 122 8.33 10.08 1.09
C ALA A 122 8.83 8.64 0.88
N LEU A 123 10.12 8.34 1.10
CA LEU A 123 10.65 6.97 0.98
C LEU A 123 10.16 6.04 2.10
N ALA A 124 10.14 6.53 3.33
CA ALA A 124 9.55 5.78 4.44
C ALA A 124 8.04 5.62 4.18
N MET A 125 7.40 6.66 3.65
CA MET A 125 5.97 6.63 3.32
C MET A 125 5.65 5.76 2.09
N SER A 126 6.55 5.63 1.10
CA SER A 126 6.36 4.75 -0.06
C SER A 126 6.45 3.30 0.29
N THR A 127 7.31 3.00 1.23
CA THR A 127 7.34 1.65 1.76
C THR A 127 6.09 1.36 2.59
N LEU A 128 5.17 2.34 2.83
CA LEU A 128 3.77 2.11 3.24
C LEU A 128 2.92 1.35 2.25
N THR A 129 3.21 1.43 0.96
CA THR A 129 2.36 0.82 -0.06
C THR A 129 2.66 -0.66 -0.27
N ILE A 130 3.87 -1.13 0.04
CA ILE A 130 4.23 -2.57 0.06
C ILE A 130 3.59 -3.30 1.25
N ARG A 131 3.06 -2.55 2.22
CA ARG A 131 2.55 -3.04 3.51
C ARG A 131 1.23 -3.80 3.44
N ALA A 132 0.62 -3.93 2.27
CA ALA A 132 -0.48 -4.85 2.06
C ALA A 132 -0.06 -6.33 2.25
N LEU A 133 1.25 -6.63 2.26
CA LEU A 133 1.81 -7.98 2.22
C LEU A 133 2.28 -8.56 3.56
N ASP A 134 2.00 -7.91 4.71
CA ASP A 134 2.47 -8.40 6.02
C ASP A 134 1.39 -8.31 7.10
N SER A 135 0.87 -9.48 7.48
CA SER A 135 -0.18 -9.70 8.48
C SER A 135 0.31 -9.61 9.94
N ARG A 136 1.62 -9.49 10.19
CA ARG A 136 2.22 -9.56 11.54
C ARG A 136 2.63 -8.20 12.12
N ARG A 137 2.19 -7.10 11.49
CA ARG A 137 2.52 -5.73 11.92
C ARG A 137 1.83 -5.31 13.21
N ASP A 138 2.43 -4.33 13.88
CA ASP A 138 1.76 -3.59 14.94
C ASP A 138 0.78 -2.57 14.30
N PRO A 139 -0.54 -2.68 14.53
CA PRO A 139 -1.53 -1.74 13.99
C PRO A 139 -1.36 -0.31 14.50
N GLN A 140 -0.61 -0.12 15.58
CA GLN A 140 -0.40 1.17 16.25
C GLN A 140 0.90 1.86 15.81
N LEU A 141 1.90 1.06 15.42
CA LEU A 141 3.22 1.51 14.98
C LEU A 141 3.50 0.98 13.57
N PRO A 142 2.86 1.52 12.53
CA PRO A 142 2.91 0.94 11.18
C PRO A 142 4.28 1.03 10.50
N THR A 143 5.19 1.86 11.03
CA THR A 143 6.60 1.95 10.61
C THR A 143 7.48 0.90 11.29
N ARG A 144 7.02 0.30 12.39
CA ARG A 144 7.69 -0.79 13.10
C ARG A 144 7.35 -2.12 12.46
N LEU A 145 8.37 -2.96 12.28
CA LEU A 145 8.23 -4.27 11.67
C LEU A 145 8.97 -5.32 12.48
N LYS A 146 8.33 -6.48 12.61
CA LYS A 146 8.97 -7.67 13.11
C LYS A 146 9.83 -8.25 11.98
N ALA A 147 11.08 -8.53 12.30
CA ALA A 147 12.04 -9.10 11.38
C ALA A 147 12.75 -10.28 12.03
N TRP A 148 13.35 -11.13 11.20
CA TRP A 148 14.14 -12.27 11.64
C TRP A 148 15.60 -12.09 11.26
N ARG A 149 16.50 -12.55 12.12
CA ARG A 149 17.89 -12.79 11.75
C ARG A 149 18.11 -14.29 11.75
N ILE A 150 18.75 -14.77 10.69
CA ILE A 150 19.24 -16.14 10.61
C ILE A 150 20.56 -16.19 11.37
N GLU A 151 20.61 -16.93 12.47
CA GLU A 151 21.86 -17.14 13.21
C GLU A 151 22.69 -18.28 12.59
N ASP A 152 22.02 -19.27 11.97
CA ASP A 152 22.65 -20.45 11.40
C ASP A 152 21.88 -20.93 10.15
N GLU A 153 22.31 -20.50 8.96
CA GLU A 153 21.64 -20.79 7.69
C GLU A 153 21.81 -22.25 7.26
N GLU A 154 22.93 -22.88 7.59
CA GLU A 154 23.17 -24.31 7.38
C GLU A 154 22.18 -25.12 8.21
N ARG A 155 22.01 -24.78 9.49
CA ARG A 155 21.05 -25.45 10.37
C ARG A 155 19.61 -25.29 9.91
N ILE A 156 19.22 -24.11 9.42
CA ILE A 156 17.88 -23.91 8.83
C ILE A 156 17.69 -24.82 7.61
N THR A 157 18.71 -24.91 6.74
CA THR A 157 18.67 -25.77 5.54
C THR A 157 18.55 -27.24 5.92
N GLU A 158 19.35 -27.72 6.88
CA GLU A 158 19.25 -29.08 7.43
C GLU A 158 17.85 -29.38 7.98
N LEU A 159 17.26 -28.43 8.72
CA LEU A 159 15.93 -28.59 9.31
C LEU A 159 14.83 -28.65 8.24
N ILE A 160 14.95 -27.86 7.17
CA ILE A 160 14.04 -27.88 6.02
C ILE A 160 14.15 -29.22 5.27
N GLU A 161 15.37 -29.69 4.99
CA GLU A 161 15.60 -30.98 4.33
C GLU A 161 15.04 -32.14 5.16
N LEU A 162 15.26 -32.12 6.48
CA LEU A 162 14.74 -33.13 7.40
C LEU A 162 13.20 -33.12 7.45
N GLN A 163 12.57 -31.94 7.37
CA GLN A 163 11.12 -31.82 7.28
C GLN A 163 10.56 -32.38 5.96
N ALA A 164 11.21 -32.09 4.84
CA ALA A 164 10.83 -32.60 3.52
C ALA A 164 10.92 -34.14 3.47
N LEU A 165 12.01 -34.72 4.02
CA LEU A 165 12.17 -36.17 4.14
C LEU A 165 11.06 -36.81 4.99
N ARG A 166 10.69 -36.19 6.13
CA ARG A 166 9.58 -36.68 6.97
C ARG A 166 8.24 -36.63 6.25
N GLN A 167 7.97 -35.59 5.47
CA GLN A 167 6.73 -35.47 4.70
C GLN A 167 6.66 -36.54 3.60
N SER A 168 7.75 -36.74 2.86
CA SER A 168 7.82 -37.78 1.82
C SER A 168 7.62 -39.17 2.41
N ALA A 169 8.26 -39.50 3.55
CA ALA A 169 8.07 -40.77 4.23
C ALA A 169 6.62 -40.99 4.71
N LEU A 170 5.94 -39.93 5.18
CA LEU A 170 4.53 -39.99 5.58
C LEU A 170 3.60 -40.21 4.38
N GLU A 171 3.89 -39.63 3.22
CA GLU A 171 3.13 -39.86 1.99
C GLU A 171 3.31 -41.29 1.49
N GLU A 172 4.54 -41.79 1.43
CA GLU A 172 4.83 -43.19 1.07
C GLU A 172 4.14 -44.16 2.03
N ALA A 173 4.20 -43.91 3.35
CA ALA A 173 3.51 -44.72 4.33
C ALA A 173 1.99 -44.71 4.15
N LYS A 174 1.39 -43.56 3.80
CA LYS A 174 -0.04 -43.45 3.48
C LYS A 174 -0.39 -44.20 2.21
N GLU A 175 0.43 -44.13 1.17
CA GLU A 175 0.22 -44.87 -0.08
C GLU A 175 0.34 -46.38 0.12
N GLN A 176 1.35 -46.83 0.89
CA GLN A 176 1.53 -48.22 1.25
C GLN A 176 0.36 -48.75 2.10
N ALA A 177 -0.09 -47.98 3.09
CA ALA A 177 -1.27 -48.31 3.89
C ALA A 177 -2.55 -48.36 3.04
N ALA A 178 -2.72 -47.44 2.09
CA ALA A 178 -3.84 -47.44 1.16
C ALA A 178 -3.79 -48.64 0.19
N ALA A 179 -2.59 -49.04 -0.25
CA ALA A 179 -2.39 -50.22 -1.10
C ALA A 179 -2.65 -51.52 -0.33
N ALA A 180 -2.21 -51.63 0.92
CA ALA A 180 -2.50 -52.75 1.82
C ALA A 180 -4.00 -52.88 2.09
N ALA A 181 -4.68 -51.77 2.42
CA ALA A 181 -6.13 -51.75 2.63
C ALA A 181 -6.93 -52.13 1.37
N LYS A 182 -6.41 -51.82 0.17
CA LYS A 182 -6.99 -52.27 -1.11
C LYS A 182 -6.77 -53.76 -1.37
N LYS A 183 -5.63 -54.32 -0.95
CA LYS A 183 -5.36 -55.77 -1.02
C LYS A 183 -6.28 -56.53 -0.06
N ASP A 184 -6.40 -56.10 1.20
CA ASP A 184 -7.29 -56.73 2.20
C ASP A 184 -8.78 -56.70 1.80
N LYS A 185 -9.25 -55.62 1.17
CA LYS A 185 -10.61 -55.57 0.62
C LYS A 185 -10.81 -56.50 -0.59
N LYS A 186 -9.74 -56.86 -1.31
CA LYS A 186 -9.79 -57.82 -2.42
C LYS A 186 -9.77 -59.26 -1.92
N THR A 187 -9.02 -59.57 -0.85
CA THR A 187 -9.00 -60.89 -0.19
C THR A 187 -10.34 -61.19 0.47
N LYS A 188 -10.90 -60.25 1.25
CA LYS A 188 -12.24 -60.43 1.87
C LYS A 188 -13.40 -60.58 0.88
N LYS A 189 -13.26 -60.13 -0.38
CA LYS A 189 -14.28 -60.29 -1.42
C LYS A 189 -14.13 -61.62 -2.18
N LYS A 190 -12.99 -62.31 -2.03
CA LYS A 190 -12.73 -63.63 -2.64
C LYS A 190 -13.13 -64.79 -1.70
N ASP A 191 -13.22 -64.53 -0.39
CA ASP A 191 -13.63 -65.51 0.63
C ASP A 191 -15.15 -65.52 0.90
N GLN A 192 -15.96 -64.87 0.05
CA GLN A 192 -17.43 -64.96 0.05
C GLN A 192 -17.92 -65.66 -1.23
N GLU A 193 -17.47 -66.89 -1.46
CA GLU A 193 -18.23 -67.91 -2.20
C GLU A 193 -18.50 -69.08 -1.24
N PRO A 194 -19.73 -69.63 -1.18
CA PRO A 194 -20.07 -70.64 -0.19
C PRO A 194 -19.64 -72.02 -0.70
N ALA A 195 -18.67 -72.64 -0.05
CA ALA A 195 -18.37 -74.05 -0.25
C ALA A 195 -18.89 -74.86 0.95
N GLU A 196 -19.77 -75.80 0.61
CA GLU A 196 -20.34 -76.83 1.47
C GLU A 196 -19.27 -77.78 2.03
N GLU A 197 -19.67 -78.43 3.13
CA GLU A 197 -19.05 -79.51 3.90
C GLU A 197 -18.05 -80.42 3.16
N THR A 198 -16.91 -80.73 3.79
CA THR A 198 -16.53 -82.08 4.27
C THR A 198 -15.05 -82.16 4.70
N GLY A 199 -14.79 -82.90 5.80
CA GLY A 199 -13.68 -83.88 5.86
C GLY A 199 -12.29 -83.46 6.40
N GLU A 200 -12.05 -83.79 7.68
CA GLU A 200 -10.86 -84.44 8.29
C GLU A 200 -9.40 -84.10 7.87
N GLU A 201 -8.65 -83.67 8.90
CA GLU A 201 -7.26 -83.98 9.34
C GLU A 201 -6.10 -84.09 8.32
N ALA A 202 -5.07 -83.23 8.46
CA ALA A 202 -3.75 -83.55 9.08
C ALA A 202 -2.61 -82.60 8.62
N ASP A 203 -1.67 -82.40 9.55
CA ASP A 203 -0.25 -82.01 9.45
C ASP A 203 0.18 -80.52 9.29
N GLU A 204 0.82 -80.07 10.39
CA GLU A 204 2.08 -79.31 10.54
C GLU A 204 2.56 -78.48 9.33
N ASP A 205 2.56 -77.16 9.46
CA ASP A 205 3.79 -76.37 9.69
C ASP A 205 3.50 -74.86 9.67
N ASP A 206 4.34 -74.17 10.44
CA ASP A 206 4.88 -72.84 10.18
C ASP A 206 4.09 -71.55 10.51
N GLU A 207 4.87 -70.69 11.16
CA GLU A 207 4.77 -69.25 11.30
C GLU A 207 3.83 -68.72 12.40
N GLU A 208 4.42 -68.63 13.60
CA GLU A 208 4.15 -67.52 14.52
C GLU A 208 4.02 -66.21 13.71
N PRO A 209 3.02 -65.37 13.98
CA PRO A 209 2.95 -64.08 13.30
C PRO A 209 4.15 -63.27 13.75
N GLU A 210 5.14 -63.12 12.85
CA GLU A 210 6.27 -62.21 13.04
C GLU A 210 5.68 -60.88 13.49
N GLY A 211 5.91 -60.57 14.77
CA GLY A 211 5.60 -59.27 15.32
C GLY A 211 6.30 -58.26 14.43
N ILE A 212 5.52 -57.44 13.74
CA ILE A 212 6.00 -56.27 13.03
C ILE A 212 6.81 -55.50 14.06
N TYR A 213 8.14 -55.63 13.97
CA TYR A 213 9.05 -54.77 14.70
C TYR A 213 8.74 -53.37 14.20
N ALA A 214 7.97 -52.62 14.99
CA ALA A 214 7.95 -51.18 14.90
C ALA A 214 9.38 -50.76 15.19
N ASP A 215 10.15 -50.60 14.12
CA ASP A 215 11.48 -50.05 14.14
C ASP A 215 11.37 -48.61 14.67
N ASN A 216 11.44 -48.48 15.99
CA ASN A 216 11.46 -47.23 16.72
C ASN A 216 12.82 -46.52 16.56
N SER A 217 13.60 -46.80 15.51
CA SER A 217 14.86 -46.12 15.19
C SER A 217 14.68 -44.79 14.45
N LEU A 218 13.49 -44.19 14.49
CA LEU A 218 13.36 -42.78 14.19
C LEU A 218 14.07 -42.00 15.30
N SER A 219 15.27 -41.54 14.96
CA SER A 219 16.01 -40.40 15.53
C SER A 219 15.11 -39.48 16.37
N PRO A 220 15.59 -38.95 17.52
CA PRO A 220 14.77 -38.19 18.46
C PRO A 220 13.84 -37.25 17.68
N GLU A 221 12.54 -37.24 18.03
CA GLU A 221 11.54 -36.35 17.43
C GLU A 221 11.94 -34.90 17.69
N ILE A 222 12.92 -34.43 16.93
CA ILE A 222 13.33 -33.05 16.91
C ILE A 222 12.09 -32.29 16.46
N ASN A 223 11.56 -31.47 17.36
CA ASN A 223 10.53 -30.53 17.01
C ASN A 223 11.18 -29.46 16.12
N ILE A 224 11.05 -29.66 14.81
CA ILE A 224 11.64 -28.79 13.78
C ILE A 224 11.20 -27.34 13.98
N SER A 225 9.96 -27.12 14.42
CA SER A 225 9.44 -25.78 14.72
C SER A 225 10.20 -25.12 15.87
N ASP A 226 10.49 -25.87 16.94
CA ASP A 226 11.23 -25.33 18.10
C ASP A 226 12.70 -25.10 17.77
N GLU A 227 13.31 -25.95 16.95
CA GLU A 227 14.69 -25.75 16.49
C GLU A 227 14.83 -24.60 15.50
N LEU A 228 13.87 -24.43 14.57
CA LEU A 228 13.82 -23.26 13.69
C LEU A 228 13.63 -21.97 14.50
N ALA A 229 12.80 -21.99 15.55
CA ALA A 229 12.62 -20.86 16.44
C ALA A 229 13.88 -20.53 17.25
N LYS A 230 14.77 -21.49 17.50
CA LYS A 230 16.08 -21.25 18.11
C LYS A 230 17.11 -20.71 17.12
N ALA A 231 17.04 -21.13 15.85
CA ALA A 231 17.94 -20.66 14.79
C ALA A 231 17.56 -19.27 14.24
N LEU A 232 16.34 -18.81 14.54
CA LEU A 232 15.82 -17.50 14.14
C LEU A 232 15.75 -16.56 15.34
N GLN A 233 16.54 -15.50 15.30
CA GLN A 233 16.42 -14.42 16.27
C GLN A 233 15.33 -13.43 15.81
N GLU A 234 14.31 -13.25 16.65
CA GLU A 234 13.31 -12.21 16.43
C GLU A 234 13.84 -10.83 16.81
N LEU A 235 13.64 -9.88 15.91
CA LEU A 235 14.09 -8.50 16.03
C LEU A 235 12.98 -7.56 15.60
N TRP A 236 13.17 -6.28 15.93
CA TRP A 236 12.30 -5.21 15.48
C TRP A 236 13.13 -4.17 14.73
N ILE A 237 12.56 -3.69 13.63
CA ILE A 237 13.14 -2.66 12.77
C ILE A 237 12.12 -1.55 12.52
N TYR A 238 12.61 -0.38 12.13
CA TYR A 238 11.80 0.77 11.73
C TYR A 238 12.25 1.33 10.37
N ASP A 239 11.39 2.11 9.74
CA ASP A 239 11.69 2.86 8.52
C ASP A 239 12.27 1.98 7.40
N LEU A 240 11.64 0.83 7.13
CA LEU A 240 11.97 0.02 5.96
C LEU A 240 11.88 0.92 4.73
N THR A 241 12.95 0.99 3.95
CA THR A 241 13.07 1.80 2.73
C THR A 241 13.75 0.99 1.63
N PRO A 242 13.35 1.18 0.35
CA PRO A 242 14.08 0.59 -0.76
C PRO A 242 15.48 1.20 -0.84
N ALA A 243 16.44 0.42 -1.30
CA ALA A 243 17.77 0.87 -1.70
C ALA A 243 18.08 0.38 -3.12
N ASN A 244 19.16 0.87 -3.72
CA ASN A 244 19.56 0.46 -5.06
C ASN A 244 19.86 -1.06 -5.12
N ASN A 245 20.07 -1.59 -6.33
CA ASN A 245 20.36 -3.01 -6.56
C ASN A 245 19.28 -3.96 -6.03
N LYS A 246 18.00 -3.55 -6.09
CA LYS A 246 16.84 -4.32 -5.60
C LYS A 246 16.93 -4.72 -4.11
N SER A 247 17.69 -3.96 -3.32
CA SER A 247 17.88 -4.22 -1.89
C SER A 247 16.95 -3.37 -1.02
N TRP A 248 16.96 -3.66 0.27
CA TRP A 248 16.21 -2.93 1.28
C TRP A 248 17.10 -2.57 2.44
N ARG A 249 16.72 -1.52 3.17
CA ARG A 249 17.37 -1.14 4.43
C ARG A 249 16.36 -0.65 5.45
N ALA A 250 16.69 -0.82 6.72
CA ALA A 250 15.88 -0.37 7.83
C ALA A 250 16.76 0.04 9.01
N LYS A 251 16.18 0.68 10.02
CA LYS A 251 16.88 0.99 11.29
C LYS A 251 16.59 -0.08 12.32
N LEU A 252 17.60 -0.51 13.06
CA LEU A 252 17.41 -1.41 14.20
C LEU A 252 16.71 -0.72 15.37
N GLU A 253 15.77 -1.40 16.03
CA GLU A 253 15.17 -0.90 17.28
C GLU A 253 16.13 -0.99 18.47
N ALA A 254 16.90 -2.06 18.54
CA ALA A 254 17.75 -2.38 19.69
C ALA A 254 19.14 -2.83 19.23
N ASP A 255 20.09 -2.81 20.16
CA ASP A 255 21.45 -3.32 19.93
C ASP A 255 21.41 -4.80 19.53
N LEU A 256 22.16 -5.16 18.50
CA LEU A 256 22.16 -6.53 17.99
C LEU A 256 23.21 -7.38 18.73
N PRO A 257 22.80 -8.45 19.43
CA PRO A 257 23.75 -9.32 20.13
C PRO A 257 24.79 -9.93 19.19
N ALA A 258 26.02 -10.04 19.68
CA ALA A 258 27.17 -10.56 18.93
C ALA A 258 27.50 -9.78 17.63
N SER A 259 27.00 -8.56 17.47
CA SER A 259 27.34 -7.65 16.37
C SER A 259 27.87 -6.31 16.88
N LYS A 260 28.45 -5.50 15.98
CA LYS A 260 28.84 -4.10 16.26
C LYS A 260 27.67 -3.12 16.08
N LEU A 261 26.56 -3.59 15.55
CA LEU A 261 25.37 -2.79 15.22
C LEU A 261 24.58 -2.42 16.48
N LYS A 262 24.23 -1.13 16.58
CA LYS A 262 23.50 -0.53 17.70
C LYS A 262 22.09 -0.13 17.30
N ALA A 263 21.27 0.17 18.31
CA ALA A 263 19.97 0.79 18.12
C ALA A 263 20.07 2.05 17.25
N GLY A 264 19.26 2.12 16.20
CA GLY A 264 19.22 3.21 15.22
C GLY A 264 20.16 3.05 14.02
N ASP A 265 21.09 2.09 14.05
CA ASP A 265 21.95 1.82 12.89
C ASP A 265 21.13 1.28 11.71
N LEU A 266 21.53 1.69 10.50
CA LEU A 266 20.97 1.13 9.27
C LEU A 266 21.50 -0.28 9.05
N VAL A 267 20.59 -1.19 8.70
CA VAL A 267 20.88 -2.57 8.37
C VAL A 267 20.27 -2.94 7.02
N PRO A 268 20.94 -3.80 6.24
CA PRO A 268 20.35 -4.34 5.02
C PRO A 268 19.26 -5.34 5.38
N VAL A 269 18.23 -5.36 4.55
CA VAL A 269 17.04 -6.18 4.71
C VAL A 269 16.81 -6.99 3.44
N GLU A 270 16.47 -8.26 3.63
CA GLU A 270 16.01 -9.15 2.57
C GLU A 270 14.51 -9.41 2.77
N LEU A 271 13.74 -9.31 1.69
CA LEU A 271 12.32 -9.69 1.68
C LEU A 271 12.16 -11.03 0.96
N ARG A 272 11.63 -12.04 1.66
CA ARG A 272 11.33 -13.36 1.09
C ARG A 272 9.81 -13.54 1.03
N PHE A 273 9.27 -13.75 -0.15
CA PHE A 273 7.83 -13.92 -0.35
C PHE A 273 7.44 -15.40 -0.22
N VAL A 274 6.38 -15.67 0.53
CA VAL A 274 5.87 -17.02 0.80
C VAL A 274 4.36 -17.01 0.67
N GLU A 275 3.79 -18.00 -0.02
CA GLU A 275 2.33 -18.18 -0.10
C GLU A 275 1.83 -18.95 1.12
N LEU A 276 0.84 -18.39 1.83
CA LEU A 276 0.22 -19.00 3.00
C LEU A 276 -1.29 -18.74 2.94
N ASP A 277 -2.10 -19.80 3.03
CA ASP A 277 -3.56 -19.74 2.92
C ASP A 277 -4.09 -19.01 1.65
N GLY A 278 -3.33 -19.03 0.55
CA GLY A 278 -3.67 -18.38 -0.71
C GLY A 278 -3.37 -16.87 -0.76
N GLU A 279 -2.67 -16.35 0.25
CA GLU A 279 -2.14 -14.98 0.28
C GLU A 279 -0.61 -15.00 0.21
N GLU A 280 -0.02 -14.13 -0.60
CA GLU A 280 1.44 -13.93 -0.63
C GLU A 280 1.86 -13.02 0.53
N ILE A 281 2.71 -13.55 1.42
CA ILE A 281 3.22 -12.86 2.60
C ILE A 281 4.71 -12.59 2.41
N ALA A 282 5.13 -11.35 2.69
CA ALA A 282 6.54 -11.00 2.73
C ALA A 282 7.13 -11.24 4.12
N LEU A 283 8.14 -12.09 4.23
CA LEU A 283 8.96 -12.27 5.43
C LEU A 283 10.18 -11.36 5.37
N VAL A 284 10.49 -10.69 6.49
CA VAL A 284 11.53 -9.67 6.58
C VAL A 284 12.74 -10.22 7.32
N PHE A 285 13.90 -10.24 6.66
CA PHE A 285 15.15 -10.72 7.24
C PHE A 285 16.19 -9.60 7.36
N VAL A 286 16.85 -9.51 8.51
CA VAL A 286 18.01 -8.65 8.71
C VAL A 286 19.26 -9.46 8.39
N VAL A 287 20.16 -8.90 7.57
CA VAL A 287 21.41 -9.55 7.14
C VAL A 287 22.62 -8.72 7.62
N PRO A 288 23.01 -8.78 8.90
CA PRO A 288 23.99 -7.87 9.50
C PRO A 288 25.34 -7.78 8.78
N GLU A 289 25.74 -8.85 8.11
CA GLU A 289 27.02 -9.00 7.43
C GLU A 289 27.02 -8.40 6.02
N ALA A 290 25.83 -8.14 5.44
CA ALA A 290 25.72 -7.54 4.12
C ALA A 290 25.98 -6.02 4.16
N GLN A 291 26.39 -5.47 3.02
CA GLN A 291 26.59 -4.03 2.88
C GLN A 291 25.24 -3.31 2.83
N VAL A 292 25.13 -2.20 3.57
CA VAL A 292 23.98 -1.29 3.43
C VAL A 292 24.13 -0.51 2.13
N GLU A 293 23.20 -0.72 1.22
CA GLU A 293 23.15 0.01 -0.04
C GLU A 293 22.62 1.45 0.15
N ASP A 294 23.11 2.33 -0.73
CA ASP A 294 22.67 3.72 -0.79
C ASP A 294 21.32 3.85 -1.51
N VAL A 295 20.74 5.04 -1.43
CA VAL A 295 19.56 5.43 -2.22
C VAL A 295 19.96 6.54 -3.18
N LYS A 296 19.95 6.21 -4.46
CA LYS A 296 20.21 7.12 -5.58
C LYS A 296 19.09 6.93 -6.59
N ILE A 297 18.43 8.03 -6.93
CA ILE A 297 17.42 8.07 -7.99
C ILE A 297 18.08 8.74 -9.18
N GLU A 298 18.34 7.95 -10.22
CA GLU A 298 18.74 8.44 -11.53
C GLU A 298 17.53 8.36 -12.45
N VAL A 299 17.16 9.48 -13.05
CA VAL A 299 15.95 9.53 -13.86
C VAL A 299 16.19 10.30 -15.14
N SER A 300 15.70 9.72 -16.23
CA SER A 300 15.76 10.32 -17.54
C SER A 300 14.36 10.62 -18.07
N SER A 301 14.25 11.60 -18.95
CA SER A 301 13.00 11.86 -19.65
C SER A 301 12.77 10.79 -20.71
N TYR A 302 11.55 10.24 -20.73
CA TYR A 302 11.16 9.30 -21.77
C TYR A 302 11.11 10.05 -23.11
N ARG A 303 11.94 9.60 -24.07
CA ARG A 303 11.97 10.13 -25.44
C ARG A 303 10.66 9.76 -26.14
N ALA A 304 9.74 10.71 -26.22
CA ALA A 304 8.50 10.50 -26.95
C ALA A 304 8.77 10.50 -28.46
N ASN A 305 8.26 9.49 -29.17
CA ASN A 305 8.26 9.43 -30.64
C ASN A 305 7.30 10.45 -31.30
N ARG A 306 6.72 11.39 -30.55
CA ARG A 306 5.72 12.34 -31.03
C ARG A 306 6.32 13.73 -31.19
N LEU A 307 5.90 14.41 -32.25
CA LEU A 307 6.32 15.77 -32.60
C LEU A 307 6.00 16.78 -31.47
N PRO A 308 6.82 17.83 -31.28
CA PRO A 308 6.90 18.65 -30.07
C PRO A 308 5.81 19.75 -29.93
N TRP A 309 4.70 19.68 -30.67
CA TRP A 309 3.70 20.76 -30.67
C TRP A 309 2.57 20.54 -29.65
N ARG A 310 2.21 21.62 -28.93
CA ARG A 310 0.97 21.72 -28.16
C ARG A 310 -0.20 21.93 -29.13
N LYS A 311 -1.34 21.32 -28.81
CA LYS A 311 -2.62 21.51 -29.52
C LYS A 311 -3.56 22.31 -28.61
N ALA A 312 -4.17 23.35 -29.15
CA ALA A 312 -5.19 24.13 -28.47
C ALA A 312 -6.58 23.58 -28.81
N TYR A 313 -7.39 23.35 -27.78
CA TYR A 313 -8.79 22.93 -27.89
C TYR A 313 -9.66 24.02 -27.28
N GLU A 314 -10.47 24.66 -28.11
CA GLU A 314 -11.44 25.68 -27.69
C GLU A 314 -12.80 25.00 -27.50
N LEU A 315 -13.33 25.04 -26.26
CA LEU A 315 -14.65 24.51 -25.92
C LEU A 315 -15.59 25.64 -25.49
N GLU A 316 -16.80 25.65 -26.05
CA GLU A 316 -17.84 26.62 -25.69
C GLU A 316 -19.17 25.95 -25.38
N CYS A 317 -19.93 26.51 -24.43
CA CYS A 317 -21.29 26.07 -24.17
C CYS A 317 -22.30 26.99 -24.86
N LEU A 318 -22.95 26.49 -25.92
CA LEU A 318 -23.94 27.26 -26.66
C LEU A 318 -25.21 27.61 -25.87
N THR A 319 -25.50 26.88 -24.79
CA THR A 319 -26.65 27.16 -23.89
C THR A 319 -26.26 28.02 -22.69
N ASN A 320 -24.97 28.05 -22.33
CA ASN A 320 -24.45 28.81 -21.21
C ASN A 320 -23.31 29.69 -21.71
N HIS A 321 -23.69 30.88 -22.19
CA HIS A 321 -22.80 31.81 -22.90
C HIS A 321 -21.54 32.24 -22.14
N ASP A 322 -21.46 31.95 -20.84
CA ASP A 322 -20.32 32.28 -19.99
C ASP A 322 -19.25 31.17 -19.93
N PHE A 323 -19.50 29.98 -20.48
CA PHE A 323 -18.49 28.92 -20.54
C PHE A 323 -17.81 28.92 -21.90
N HIS A 324 -16.61 29.50 -21.97
CA HIS A 324 -15.73 29.52 -23.13
C HIS A 324 -14.28 29.38 -22.65
N GLU A 325 -13.69 28.19 -22.80
CA GLU A 325 -12.34 27.90 -22.29
C GLU A 325 -11.44 27.32 -23.40
N THR A 326 -10.16 27.66 -23.34
CA THR A 326 -9.13 27.14 -24.26
C THR A 326 -8.13 26.30 -23.49
N TYR A 327 -7.94 25.04 -23.92
CA TYR A 327 -7.02 24.11 -23.29
C TYR A 327 -5.81 23.82 -24.18
N TYR A 328 -4.61 24.08 -23.64
CA TYR A 328 -3.33 23.85 -24.32
C TYR A 328 -2.72 22.51 -23.86
N LEU A 329 -2.77 21.49 -24.71
CA LEU A 329 -2.41 20.12 -24.35
C LEU A 329 -1.20 19.61 -25.13
N GLY A 330 -0.34 18.81 -24.49
CA GLY A 330 0.83 18.17 -25.10
C GLY A 330 2.16 18.53 -24.44
N ARG A 331 3.26 18.21 -25.14
CA ARG A 331 4.65 18.53 -24.80
C ARG A 331 5.10 19.78 -25.58
N ASN A 332 6.11 20.50 -25.10
CA ASN A 332 6.69 21.69 -25.76
C ASN A 332 8.22 21.58 -25.85
N GLY A 333 8.88 22.44 -26.62
CA GLY A 333 10.34 22.64 -26.60
C GLY A 333 10.92 23.08 -25.23
N GLU A 334 10.09 23.53 -24.30
CA GLU A 334 10.46 23.89 -22.92
C GLU A 334 10.23 22.74 -21.89
N ASP A 335 10.13 21.48 -22.34
CA ASP A 335 9.99 20.30 -21.48
C ASP A 335 11.05 20.25 -20.36
N SER A 336 12.21 20.89 -20.54
CA SER A 336 13.23 21.07 -19.50
C SER A 336 12.73 21.77 -18.23
N LYS A 337 11.88 22.81 -18.34
CA LYS A 337 11.31 23.52 -17.17
C LYS A 337 10.37 22.59 -16.39
N LEU A 338 9.48 21.90 -17.10
CA LEU A 338 8.55 20.94 -16.51
C LEU A 338 9.29 19.75 -15.90
N PHE A 339 10.33 19.26 -16.57
CA PHE A 339 11.20 18.21 -16.07
C PHE A 339 11.94 18.66 -14.81
N ASN A 340 12.51 19.87 -14.77
CA ASN A 340 13.14 20.41 -13.57
C ASN A 340 12.17 20.52 -12.39
N LYS A 341 10.90 20.86 -12.64
CA LYS A 341 9.86 20.82 -11.60
C LYS A 341 9.61 19.39 -11.12
N ILE A 342 9.56 18.41 -12.02
CA ILE A 342 9.45 16.99 -11.64
C ILE A 342 10.66 16.54 -10.82
N ILE A 343 11.88 16.93 -11.20
CA ILE A 343 13.10 16.65 -10.41
C ILE A 343 13.01 17.29 -9.02
N ALA A 344 12.51 18.52 -8.91
CA ALA A 344 12.28 19.14 -7.61
C ALA A 344 11.25 18.35 -6.79
N ASP A 345 10.14 17.95 -7.41
CA ASP A 345 9.11 17.13 -6.75
C ASP A 345 9.68 15.79 -6.26
N ILE A 346 10.57 15.15 -7.03
CA ILE A 346 11.33 13.95 -6.64
C ILE A 346 12.20 14.23 -5.40
N ARG A 347 12.92 15.35 -5.39
CA ARG A 347 13.80 15.72 -4.26
C ARG A 347 13.02 16.04 -2.99
N TYR A 348 11.82 16.60 -3.14
CA TYR A 348 10.96 16.99 -2.03
C TYR A 348 9.94 15.91 -1.64
N GLY A 349 10.02 14.71 -2.22
CA GLY A 349 9.12 13.62 -1.80
C GLY A 349 7.66 13.78 -2.24
N ARG A 350 7.40 14.56 -3.30
CA ARG A 350 6.04 14.93 -3.74
C ARG A 350 5.44 14.06 -4.85
N LEU A 351 6.09 12.95 -5.21
CA LEU A 351 5.53 11.96 -6.13
C LEU A 351 4.70 10.92 -5.40
N ASP A 352 3.86 10.22 -6.16
CA ASP A 352 3.18 9.02 -5.68
C ASP A 352 4.20 8.05 -5.05
N PRO A 353 3.93 7.54 -3.84
CA PRO A 353 4.90 6.72 -3.15
C PRO A 353 5.26 5.43 -3.91
N ALA A 354 4.34 4.80 -4.63
CA ALA A 354 4.66 3.62 -5.44
C ALA A 354 5.62 3.94 -6.60
N MET A 355 5.54 5.16 -7.15
CA MET A 355 6.49 5.62 -8.16
C MET A 355 7.89 5.85 -7.58
N TYR A 356 7.99 6.36 -6.34
CA TYR A 356 9.30 6.49 -5.67
C TYR A 356 10.00 5.16 -5.50
N LEU A 357 9.24 4.10 -5.20
CA LEU A 357 9.77 2.78 -5.01
C LEU A 357 10.48 2.26 -6.27
N ASP A 358 9.75 2.28 -7.38
CA ASP A 358 10.27 1.82 -8.66
C ASP A 358 11.45 2.68 -9.14
N LEU A 359 11.42 4.00 -8.89
CA LEU A 359 12.53 4.90 -9.23
C LEU A 359 13.85 4.59 -8.49
N VAL A 360 13.78 3.91 -7.34
CA VAL A 360 14.97 3.47 -6.58
C VAL A 360 15.41 2.06 -6.98
N GLN A 361 14.45 1.16 -7.23
CA GLN A 361 14.72 -0.27 -7.38
C GLN A 361 14.89 -0.72 -8.84
N LYS A 362 14.47 0.09 -9.81
CA LYS A 362 14.55 -0.23 -11.24
C LYS A 362 15.54 0.67 -11.94
N ASP A 363 16.46 0.05 -12.66
CA ASP A 363 17.53 0.75 -13.37
C ASP A 363 17.08 1.30 -14.74
N ASP A 364 15.94 0.84 -15.25
CA ASP A 364 15.38 1.17 -16.57
C ASP A 364 14.28 2.24 -16.53
N ALA A 365 14.01 2.80 -15.35
CA ALA A 365 12.90 3.72 -15.14
C ALA A 365 13.09 5.07 -15.87
N CYS A 366 12.11 5.43 -16.70
CA CYS A 366 12.02 6.71 -17.39
C CYS A 366 10.72 7.44 -17.04
N LEU A 367 10.73 8.77 -17.10
CA LEU A 367 9.53 9.58 -16.87
C LEU A 367 8.94 10.12 -18.18
N ASP A 368 7.72 9.70 -18.49
CA ASP A 368 6.88 10.26 -19.55
C ASP A 368 5.94 11.31 -18.93
N PHE A 369 6.01 12.55 -19.42
CA PHE A 369 5.17 13.63 -18.93
C PHE A 369 4.59 14.48 -20.06
N SER A 370 3.41 15.04 -19.85
CA SER A 370 2.77 15.98 -20.78
C SER A 370 1.71 16.82 -20.06
N ARG A 371 1.27 17.94 -20.64
CA ARG A 371 0.06 18.63 -20.18
C ARG A 371 -1.17 17.97 -20.78
N GLU A 372 -2.11 17.54 -19.95
CA GLU A 372 -3.30 16.81 -20.37
C GLU A 372 -4.56 17.35 -19.68
N LEU A 373 -5.70 17.17 -20.35
CA LEU A 373 -7.01 17.57 -19.82
C LEU A 373 -7.57 16.47 -18.93
N TYR A 374 -8.08 16.88 -17.77
CA TYR A 374 -8.73 16.00 -16.81
C TYR A 374 -10.16 16.44 -16.56
N ARG A 375 -11.03 15.46 -16.35
CA ARG A 375 -12.43 15.68 -15.97
C ARG A 375 -12.72 15.04 -14.63
N CYS A 376 -13.30 15.82 -13.73
CA CYS A 376 -13.86 15.30 -12.49
C CYS A 376 -15.16 14.54 -12.77
N ARG A 377 -15.26 13.28 -12.33
CA ARG A 377 -16.49 12.49 -12.47
C ARG A 377 -17.61 12.95 -11.54
N HIS A 378 -17.27 13.66 -10.47
CA HIS A 378 -18.21 14.07 -9.43
C HIS A 378 -18.83 15.44 -9.75
N CYS A 379 -18.03 16.50 -9.82
CA CYS A 379 -18.52 17.85 -10.09
C CYS A 379 -18.48 18.26 -11.56
N GLY A 380 -17.95 17.41 -12.46
CA GLY A 380 -17.87 17.69 -13.89
C GLY A 380 -16.76 18.67 -14.30
N ASP A 381 -16.03 19.23 -13.34
CA ASP A 381 -14.94 20.18 -13.55
C ASP A 381 -13.90 19.70 -14.58
N LEU A 382 -13.44 20.64 -15.41
CA LEU A 382 -12.42 20.44 -16.43
C LEU A 382 -11.20 21.27 -16.06
N HIS A 383 -10.03 20.64 -15.98
CA HIS A 383 -8.77 21.34 -15.67
C HIS A 383 -7.60 20.68 -16.40
N VAL A 384 -6.62 21.50 -16.74
CA VAL A 384 -5.36 21.04 -17.32
C VAL A 384 -4.38 20.81 -16.18
N THR A 385 -3.72 19.65 -16.20
CA THR A 385 -2.62 19.39 -15.27
C THR A 385 -1.51 18.61 -15.97
N ARG A 386 -0.34 18.57 -15.32
CA ARG A 386 0.74 17.65 -15.67
C ARG A 386 0.18 16.24 -15.57
N ARG A 387 0.38 15.41 -16.59
CA ARG A 387 0.33 13.97 -16.48
C ARG A 387 1.76 13.48 -16.33
N LEU A 388 2.04 12.73 -15.27
CA LEU A 388 3.32 12.06 -15.05
C LEU A 388 3.12 10.55 -15.11
N ARG A 389 4.01 9.87 -15.80
CA ARG A 389 4.04 8.42 -15.90
C ARG A 389 5.45 7.91 -15.70
N LEU A 390 5.56 6.89 -14.85
CA LEU A 390 6.72 6.02 -14.83
C LEU A 390 6.59 5.02 -15.97
N VAL A 391 7.65 4.85 -16.74
CA VAL A 391 7.76 3.88 -17.82
C VAL A 391 8.97 3.01 -17.56
N THR A 392 8.76 1.70 -17.53
CA THR A 392 9.79 0.67 -17.45
C THR A 392 9.64 -0.21 -18.70
N GLU A 393 10.53 -1.19 -18.91
CA GLU A 393 10.43 -2.14 -20.01
C GLU A 393 9.13 -2.96 -19.92
N ASP A 394 8.78 -3.43 -18.72
CA ASP A 394 7.64 -4.32 -18.51
C ASP A 394 6.29 -3.59 -18.29
N SER A 395 6.32 -2.32 -17.90
CA SER A 395 5.12 -1.69 -17.34
C SER A 395 5.11 -0.17 -17.44
N SER A 396 3.94 0.41 -17.15
CA SER A 396 3.85 1.85 -16.93
C SER A 396 2.85 2.16 -15.82
N MET A 397 3.22 3.11 -14.97
CA MET A 397 2.40 3.60 -13.86
C MET A 397 2.10 5.07 -14.09
N SER A 398 0.86 5.51 -13.86
CA SER A 398 0.51 6.94 -13.94
C SER A 398 0.23 7.48 -12.55
N GLU A 399 0.73 8.67 -12.27
CA GLU A 399 0.41 9.39 -11.03
C GLU A 399 -1.12 9.63 -10.97
N PRO A 400 -1.77 9.38 -9.81
CA PRO A 400 -3.17 9.72 -9.64
C PRO A 400 -3.34 11.24 -9.52
N TYR A 401 -4.36 11.77 -10.19
CA TYR A 401 -4.73 13.19 -10.09
C TYR A 401 -6.12 13.35 -9.47
N TYR A 402 -6.26 14.39 -8.66
CA TYR A 402 -7.47 14.73 -7.94
C TYR A 402 -7.98 16.10 -8.40
N CYS A 403 -9.29 16.27 -8.46
CA CYS A 403 -9.93 17.49 -8.87
C CYS A 403 -9.67 18.58 -7.83
N PRO A 404 -9.19 19.78 -8.23
CA PRO A 404 -8.91 20.86 -7.29
C PRO A 404 -10.17 21.27 -6.51
N LYS A 405 -11.31 21.40 -7.20
CA LYS A 405 -12.56 21.86 -6.58
C LYS A 405 -13.18 20.94 -5.53
N CYS A 406 -13.01 19.63 -5.64
CA CYS A 406 -13.74 18.68 -4.77
C CYS A 406 -12.93 17.48 -4.26
N GLY A 407 -11.64 17.38 -4.62
CA GLY A 407 -10.76 16.29 -4.18
C GLY A 407 -11.09 14.90 -4.76
N GLU A 408 -12.08 14.78 -5.66
CA GLU A 408 -12.39 13.50 -6.31
C GLU A 408 -11.39 13.15 -7.40
N ARG A 409 -11.16 11.84 -7.60
CA ARG A 409 -10.19 11.38 -8.59
C ARG A 409 -10.63 11.83 -9.99
N SER A 410 -9.80 12.62 -10.63
CA SER A 410 -10.03 13.08 -11.99
C SER A 410 -9.65 12.00 -12.99
N SER A 411 -10.38 11.94 -14.10
CA SER A 411 -10.08 11.04 -15.20
C SER A 411 -9.42 11.81 -16.33
N TYR A 412 -8.30 11.29 -16.81
CA TYR A 412 -7.67 11.77 -18.04
C TYR A 412 -8.67 11.70 -19.20
N VAL A 413 -8.84 12.80 -19.92
CA VAL A 413 -9.65 12.89 -21.13
C VAL A 413 -8.75 12.62 -22.34
N LYS A 414 -8.95 11.47 -23.00
CA LYS A 414 -8.29 11.20 -24.28
C LYS A 414 -8.68 12.27 -25.29
N ARG A 415 -7.73 12.69 -26.13
CA ARG A 415 -7.95 13.74 -27.16
C ARG A 415 -9.20 13.49 -28.02
N VAL A 416 -9.43 12.25 -28.42
CA VAL A 416 -10.61 11.83 -29.22
C VAL A 416 -11.95 12.01 -28.50
N HIS A 417 -11.96 12.18 -27.17
CA HIS A 417 -13.16 12.36 -26.36
C HIS A 417 -13.36 13.81 -25.91
N ILE A 418 -12.50 14.74 -26.31
CA ILE A 418 -12.64 16.15 -25.92
C ILE A 418 -13.92 16.75 -26.53
N ALA A 419 -14.22 16.43 -27.79
CA ALA A 419 -15.43 16.88 -28.48
C ALA A 419 -16.75 16.34 -27.88
N SER A 420 -16.70 15.32 -27.02
CA SER A 420 -17.88 14.73 -26.37
C SER A 420 -18.03 15.13 -24.90
N LEU A 421 -17.29 16.15 -24.46
CA LEU A 421 -17.41 16.68 -23.12
C LEU A 421 -18.70 17.48 -22.95
N ASN A 422 -19.25 17.43 -21.73
CA ASN A 422 -20.41 18.20 -21.34
C ASN A 422 -19.99 19.39 -20.50
N CYS A 423 -20.73 20.49 -20.60
CA CYS A 423 -20.55 21.68 -19.78
C CYS A 423 -20.67 21.31 -18.29
N PRO A 424 -19.70 21.70 -17.44
CA PRO A 424 -19.77 21.44 -16.00
C PRO A 424 -21.00 22.05 -15.33
N LYS A 425 -21.52 23.17 -15.85
CA LYS A 425 -22.64 23.92 -15.28
C LYS A 425 -24.02 23.39 -15.70
N CYS A 426 -24.25 23.17 -17.00
CA CYS A 426 -25.59 22.81 -17.51
C CYS A 426 -25.69 21.37 -18.03
N HIS A 427 -24.58 20.61 -18.00
CA HIS A 427 -24.47 19.21 -18.43
C HIS A 427 -24.84 18.92 -19.89
N ARG A 428 -25.08 19.95 -20.71
CA ARG A 428 -25.25 19.81 -22.17
C ARG A 428 -23.90 19.65 -22.87
N PRO A 429 -23.86 19.02 -24.06
CA PRO A 429 -22.64 18.90 -24.85
C PRO A 429 -21.99 20.28 -25.11
N LEU A 430 -20.66 20.31 -25.04
CA LEU A 430 -19.85 21.46 -25.44
C LEU A 430 -19.66 21.43 -26.95
N ASP A 431 -19.61 22.62 -27.56
CA ASP A 431 -19.17 22.79 -28.94
C ASP A 431 -17.65 22.94 -28.96
N MET A 432 -17.00 22.21 -29.86
CA MET A 432 -15.55 22.24 -30.01
C MET A 432 -15.20 22.95 -31.31
N LYS A 433 -14.51 24.08 -31.20
CA LYS A 433 -13.97 24.79 -32.37
C LYS A 433 -12.80 24.00 -33.00
N PRO A 434 -12.47 24.27 -34.28
CA PRO A 434 -11.38 23.58 -34.97
C PRO A 434 -10.07 23.63 -34.18
N GLU A 435 -9.40 22.49 -34.11
CA GLU A 435 -8.11 22.34 -33.43
C GLU A 435 -7.07 23.30 -34.03
N LYS A 436 -6.40 24.10 -33.19
CA LYS A 436 -5.31 24.98 -33.60
C LYS A 436 -3.97 24.45 -33.12
N VAL A 437 -2.97 24.41 -34.00
CA VAL A 437 -1.57 24.18 -33.60
C VAL A 437 -1.08 25.43 -32.89
N TRP A 438 -0.50 25.27 -31.70
CA TRP A 438 0.01 26.39 -30.91
C TRP A 438 1.51 26.23 -30.69
N TYR A 439 2.25 27.32 -30.93
CA TYR A 439 3.67 27.45 -30.65
C TYR A 439 3.77 28.36 -29.43
N ALA A 440 4.25 27.82 -28.30
CA ALA A 440 4.46 28.63 -27.11
C ALA A 440 5.56 29.67 -27.37
N SER A 441 5.31 30.94 -27.10
CA SER A 441 6.38 31.90 -26.79
C SER A 441 6.71 31.81 -25.30
N ASP A 442 7.96 32.09 -24.94
CA ASP A 442 8.50 31.92 -23.58
C ASP A 442 7.84 32.80 -22.49
N GLU A 443 6.92 33.71 -22.86
CA GLU A 443 6.36 34.76 -21.99
C GLU A 443 4.92 34.50 -21.48
N GLU A 444 4.18 33.51 -22.01
CA GLU A 444 2.73 33.37 -21.71
C GLU A 444 2.38 32.41 -20.56
N ASP A 445 3.33 31.66 -19.99
CA ASP A 445 3.04 30.61 -18.98
C ASP A 445 3.08 31.11 -17.51
N ASP A 446 3.45 32.37 -17.25
CA ASP A 446 3.50 32.96 -15.88
C ASP A 446 2.14 33.52 -15.40
N SER A 447 1.17 33.74 -16.29
CA SER A 447 -0.08 34.45 -15.96
C SER A 447 -1.28 33.53 -15.67
N ILE A 448 -1.17 32.21 -15.86
CA ILE A 448 -2.30 31.27 -15.72
C ILE A 448 -2.18 30.37 -14.47
N LEU A 449 -1.07 30.43 -13.72
CA LEU A 449 -0.85 29.63 -12.51
C LEU A 449 -0.54 30.48 -11.26
N LEU A 450 -0.75 31.79 -11.34
CA LEU A 450 -0.63 32.72 -10.22
C LEU A 450 -1.88 33.61 -10.16
N GLU A 451 -3.01 33.01 -9.79
CA GLU A 451 -4.03 33.73 -9.04
C GLU A 451 -4.20 32.95 -7.72
N ASP A 452 -3.51 33.50 -6.71
CA ASP A 452 -3.52 33.28 -5.24
C ASP A 452 -3.60 31.86 -4.66
#